data_AF-A0A6L2N3B2-F1
#
_entry.id   AF-A0A6L2N3B2-F1
#
_cell.length_a   1.000
_cell.length_b   1.000
_cell.length_c   1.000
_cell.angle_alpha   90.00
_cell.angle_beta   90.00
_cell.angle_gamma   90.00
#
_symmetry.space_group_name_H-M   'P 1'
#
loop_
_entity.id
_entity.type
_entity.pdbx_description
1 polymer ?
#
loop_
_entity_poly.entity_id
_entity_poly.type
_entity_poly.pdbx_seq_one_letter_code
_entity_poly.pdbx_strand_id
1 'polypeptide(L)'
;MERAEEELERRSKFLKSLIQRKKAADQQQKQVNNKIDNSIRLRASDMAIVMQNNAFKCATSYLDSVPGNGNVKKIDSKCLALALKKEFDSMYGPAWHCIVGTSFGSYVTHSSGGFLYFSIDKVHILLFKTTVEPMHN
;
A
#
# COMPACT_ATOMS: atom_id res chain seq x y z
N MET A 1 10.18 13.64 54.81
CA MET A 1 11.03 13.00 53.79
C MET A 1 10.22 11.99 52.98
N GLU A 2 9.47 11.11 53.67
CA GLU A 2 8.61 10.05 53.12
C GLU A 2 7.54 10.49 52.08
N ARG A 3 6.77 11.56 52.30
CA ARG A 3 5.78 12.05 51.30
C ARG A 3 6.37 12.43 49.95
N ALA A 4 7.61 12.92 49.93
CA ALA A 4 8.25 13.33 48.69
C ALA A 4 8.71 12.10 47.89
N GLU A 5 9.13 11.03 48.57
CA GLU A 5 9.45 9.74 47.96
C GLU A 5 8.22 9.05 47.38
N GLU A 6 7.10 9.04 48.10
CA GLU A 6 5.84 8.44 47.62
C GLU A 6 5.33 9.12 46.34
N GLU A 7 5.42 10.46 46.29
CA GLU A 7 5.03 11.25 45.13
C GLU A 7 5.97 11.01 43.94
N LEU A 8 7.27 10.88 44.20
CA LEU A 8 8.27 10.55 43.18
C LEU A 8 8.03 9.15 42.61
N GLU A 9 7.69 8.18 43.46
CA GLU A 9 7.41 6.81 43.05
C GLU A 9 6.13 6.72 42.20
N ARG A 10 5.09 7.48 42.57
CA ARG A 10 3.86 7.61 41.76
C ARG A 10 4.15 8.17 40.37
N ARG A 11 4.94 9.24 40.27
CA ARG A 11 5.32 9.85 38.99
C ARG A 11 6.17 8.90 38.15
N SER A 12 7.09 8.16 38.77
CA SER A 12 7.90 7.13 38.10
C SER A 12 7.05 6.00 37.51
N LYS A 13 6.08 5.48 38.29
CA LYS A 13 5.12 4.47 37.82
C LYS A 13 4.26 4.98 36.67
N PHE A 14 3.77 6.22 36.76
CA PHE A 14 2.98 6.84 35.71
C PHE A 14 3.77 7.02 34.40
N LEU A 15 5.00 7.55 34.47
CA LEU A 15 5.85 7.70 33.28
C LEU A 15 6.17 6.35 32.62
N LYS A 16 6.51 5.33 33.41
CA LYS A 16 6.74 3.96 32.92
C LYS A 16 5.51 3.42 32.18
N SER A 17 4.31 3.68 32.71
CA SER A 17 3.04 3.28 32.08
C SER A 17 2.81 3.96 30.72
N LEU A 18 3.15 5.25 30.61
CA LEU A 18 3.02 6.02 29.35
C LEU A 18 3.99 5.50 28.30
N ILE A 19 5.24 5.25 28.69
CA ILE A 19 6.27 4.69 27.81
C ILE A 19 5.84 3.32 27.30
N GLN A 20 5.31 2.47 28.18
CA GLN A 20 4.87 1.12 27.81
C GLN A 20 3.67 1.16 26.83
N ARG A 21 2.71 2.06 27.02
CA ARG A 21 1.61 2.27 26.06
C ARG A 21 2.09 2.74 24.69
N LYS A 22 3.02 3.71 24.66
CA LYS A 22 3.61 4.17 23.39
C LYS A 22 4.38 3.06 22.68
N LYS A 23 5.16 2.27 23.42
CA LYS A 23 5.91 1.13 22.89
C LYS A 23 4.99 0.04 22.33
N ALA A 24 3.85 -0.24 22.98
CA ALA A 24 2.85 -1.18 22.49
C ALA A 24 2.14 -0.68 21.21
N ALA A 25 1.80 0.62 21.13
CA ALA A 25 1.22 1.22 19.92
C ALA A 25 2.22 1.23 18.75
N ASP A 26 3.49 1.58 19.01
CA ASP A 26 4.57 1.56 18.01
C ASP A 26 4.89 0.12 17.55
N GLN A 27 4.76 -0.89 18.45
CA GLN A 27 4.92 -2.31 18.11
C GLN A 27 3.75 -2.85 17.27
N GLN A 28 2.51 -2.45 17.53
CA GLN A 28 1.36 -2.79 16.69
C GLN A 28 1.48 -2.17 15.29
N GLN A 29 1.93 -0.92 15.17
CA GLN A 29 2.23 -0.31 13.86
C GLN A 29 3.38 -1.01 13.13
N LYS A 30 4.44 -1.44 13.83
CA LYS A 30 5.55 -2.21 13.22
C LYS A 30 5.14 -3.62 12.77
N GLN A 31 4.26 -4.31 13.50
CA GLN A 31 3.79 -5.64 13.10
C GLN A 31 2.85 -5.58 11.88
N VAL A 32 2.01 -4.55 11.78
CA VAL A 32 1.16 -4.34 10.59
C VAL A 32 2.02 -3.98 9.36
N ASN A 33 3.03 -3.13 9.52
CA ASN A 33 3.95 -2.80 8.43
C ASN A 33 4.79 -4.02 7.97
N ASN A 34 5.26 -4.88 8.89
CA ASN A 34 6.10 -6.05 8.55
C ASN A 34 5.36 -7.16 7.78
N LYS A 35 4.02 -7.25 7.89
CA LYS A 35 3.24 -8.27 7.16
C LYS A 35 2.99 -7.85 5.71
N ILE A 36 2.98 -6.54 5.44
CA ILE A 36 2.81 -5.95 4.11
C ILE A 36 4.12 -6.04 3.29
N ASP A 37 5.28 -6.04 3.97
CA ASP A 37 6.59 -5.96 3.30
C ASP A 37 7.06 -7.25 2.61
N ASN A 38 6.68 -8.45 3.09
CA ASN A 38 7.29 -9.68 2.57
C ASN A 38 6.72 -10.19 1.23
N SER A 39 5.55 -9.72 0.79
CA SER A 39 4.92 -10.18 -0.46
C SER A 39 5.11 -9.22 -1.64
N ILE A 40 5.32 -7.93 -1.36
CA ILE A 40 5.41 -6.90 -2.40
C ILE A 40 6.84 -6.83 -2.93
N ARG A 41 6.98 -6.99 -4.25
CA ARG A 41 8.25 -6.84 -4.94
C ARG A 41 8.13 -5.78 -6.01
N LEU A 42 8.74 -4.62 -5.76
CA LEU A 42 8.92 -3.57 -6.74
C LEU A 42 9.83 -4.07 -7.88
N ARG A 43 9.41 -3.88 -9.13
CA ARG A 43 10.18 -4.26 -10.31
C ARG A 43 10.75 -3.06 -11.03
N ALA A 44 9.94 -2.02 -11.23
CA ALA A 44 10.35 -0.75 -11.82
C ALA A 44 9.34 0.34 -11.46
N SER A 45 9.79 1.58 -11.31
CA SER A 45 8.91 2.73 -11.10
C SER A 45 9.64 4.05 -11.36
N ASP A 46 8.90 5.05 -11.83
CA ASP A 46 9.36 6.44 -11.91
C ASP A 46 8.48 7.40 -11.05
N MET A 47 7.41 6.90 -10.42
CA MET A 47 6.52 7.69 -9.56
C MET A 47 7.08 7.86 -8.14
N ALA A 48 6.64 8.90 -7.44
CA ALA A 48 7.06 9.21 -6.07
C ALA A 48 6.71 8.09 -5.07
N ILE A 49 7.53 7.90 -4.04
CA ILE A 49 7.35 6.83 -3.03
C ILE A 49 5.98 6.85 -2.36
N VAL A 50 5.43 8.04 -2.11
CA VAL A 50 4.09 8.20 -1.53
C VAL A 50 3.02 7.62 -2.45
N MET A 51 3.17 7.82 -3.77
CA MET A 51 2.25 7.28 -4.78
C MET A 51 2.40 5.75 -4.90
N GLN A 52 3.63 5.23 -4.84
CA GLN A 52 3.88 3.78 -4.80
C GLN A 52 3.19 3.14 -3.59
N ASN A 53 3.34 3.73 -2.41
CA ASN A 53 2.70 3.26 -1.18
C ASN A 53 1.17 3.25 -1.29
N ASN A 54 0.57 4.21 -2.00
CA ASN A 54 -0.87 4.22 -2.24
C ASN A 54 -1.30 3.09 -3.18
N ALA A 55 -0.55 2.80 -4.24
CA ALA A 55 -0.79 1.63 -5.10
C ALA A 55 -0.67 0.31 -4.31
N PHE A 56 0.37 0.18 -3.49
CA PHE A 56 0.60 -1.00 -2.67
C PHE A 56 -0.56 -1.23 -1.71
N LYS A 57 -0.96 -0.20 -0.95
CA LYS A 57 -2.10 -0.28 -0.03
C LYS A 57 -3.39 -0.65 -0.75
N CYS A 58 -3.69 0.00 -1.88
CA CYS A 58 -4.89 -0.29 -2.66
C CYS A 58 -4.91 -1.76 -3.11
N ALA A 59 -3.79 -2.26 -3.64
CA ALA A 59 -3.68 -3.65 -4.10
C ALA A 59 -3.76 -4.66 -2.95
N THR A 60 -3.07 -4.42 -1.83
CA THR A 60 -3.12 -5.31 -0.66
C THR A 60 -4.50 -5.35 -0.04
N SER A 61 -5.14 -4.18 0.15
CA SER A 61 -6.48 -4.11 0.73
C SER A 61 -7.51 -4.82 -0.16
N TYR A 62 -7.39 -4.66 -1.48
CA TYR A 62 -8.24 -5.39 -2.42
C TYR A 62 -8.03 -6.90 -2.28
N LEU A 63 -6.78 -7.37 -2.33
CA LEU A 63 -6.48 -8.79 -2.22
C LEU A 63 -6.95 -9.37 -0.88
N ASP A 64 -6.76 -8.67 0.24
CA ASP A 64 -7.20 -9.12 1.57
C ASP A 64 -8.72 -9.19 1.72
N SER A 65 -9.46 -8.34 1.00
CA SER A 65 -10.93 -8.31 1.03
C SER A 65 -11.58 -9.49 0.31
N VAL A 66 -10.87 -10.16 -0.60
CA VAL A 66 -11.41 -11.26 -1.39
C VAL A 66 -11.47 -12.53 -0.52
N PRO A 67 -12.67 -13.07 -0.21
CA PRO A 67 -12.79 -14.27 0.59
C PRO A 67 -12.21 -15.48 -0.17
N GLY A 68 -11.26 -16.17 0.46
CA GLY A 68 -10.71 -17.41 -0.08
C GLY A 68 -11.66 -18.57 0.21
N ASN A 69 -12.19 -19.21 -0.84
CA ASN A 69 -12.85 -20.51 -0.71
C ASN A 69 -11.76 -21.60 -0.66
N GLY A 70 -11.17 -21.85 0.52
CA GLY A 70 -10.14 -22.87 0.74
C GLY A 70 -8.73 -22.50 0.23
N ASN A 71 -7.90 -23.52 -0.07
CA ASN A 71 -6.47 -23.40 -0.44
C ASN A 71 -6.17 -22.64 -1.76
N VAL A 72 -7.19 -22.13 -2.46
CA VAL A 72 -7.04 -21.41 -3.74
C VAL A 72 -7.76 -20.07 -3.69
N LYS A 73 -7.01 -18.99 -3.44
CA LYS A 73 -7.51 -17.62 -3.55
C LYS A 73 -7.61 -17.26 -5.03
N LYS A 74 -8.81 -17.35 -5.61
CA LYS A 74 -9.04 -16.94 -7.01
C LYS A 74 -8.99 -15.41 -7.07
N ILE A 75 -7.89 -14.88 -7.61
CA ILE A 75 -7.71 -13.44 -7.77
C ILE A 75 -8.50 -13.00 -8.99
N ASP A 76 -9.44 -12.07 -8.78
CA ASP A 76 -10.13 -11.40 -9.88
C ASP A 76 -9.25 -10.27 -10.41
N SER A 77 -8.36 -10.62 -11.35
CA SER A 77 -7.43 -9.67 -11.98
C SER A 77 -8.14 -8.47 -12.60
N LYS A 78 -9.35 -8.67 -13.14
CA LYS A 78 -10.12 -7.60 -13.78
C LYS A 78 -10.60 -6.59 -12.74
N CYS A 79 -11.13 -7.08 -11.62
CA CYS A 79 -11.61 -6.19 -10.56
C CYS A 79 -10.46 -5.48 -9.84
N LEU A 80 -9.30 -6.13 -9.62
CA LEU A 80 -8.11 -5.46 -9.09
C LEU A 80 -7.60 -4.36 -10.03
N ALA A 81 -7.51 -4.64 -11.33
CA ALA A 81 -7.09 -3.64 -12.31
C ALA A 81 -8.05 -2.44 -12.36
N LEU A 82 -9.36 -2.69 -12.30
CA LEU A 82 -10.38 -1.65 -12.26
C LEU A 82 -10.28 -0.80 -10.99
N ALA A 83 -10.06 -1.42 -9.83
CA ALA A 83 -9.93 -0.71 -8.56
C ALA A 83 -8.74 0.24 -8.58
N LEU A 84 -7.55 -0.24 -8.98
CA LEU A 84 -6.34 0.57 -9.09
C LEU A 84 -6.50 1.72 -10.09
N LYS A 85 -7.06 1.44 -11.28
CA LYS A 85 -7.32 2.47 -12.28
C LYS A 85 -8.25 3.56 -11.72
N LYS A 86 -9.39 3.19 -11.12
CA LYS A 86 -10.36 4.15 -10.58
C LYS A 86 -9.77 5.01 -9.47
N GLU A 87 -9.04 4.41 -8.55
CA GLU A 87 -8.38 5.12 -7.45
C GLU A 87 -7.41 6.17 -8.01
N PHE A 88 -6.57 5.77 -8.96
CA PHE A 88 -5.54 6.65 -9.52
C PHE A 88 -6.09 7.73 -10.46
N ASP A 89 -7.11 7.41 -11.26
CA ASP A 89 -7.84 8.41 -12.06
C ASP A 89 -8.47 9.47 -11.15
N SER A 90 -9.04 9.06 -10.01
CA SER A 90 -9.67 9.96 -9.04
C SER A 90 -8.64 10.83 -8.31
N MET A 91 -7.53 10.23 -7.83
CA MET A 91 -6.53 10.93 -7.02
C MET A 91 -5.56 11.78 -7.82
N TYR A 92 -5.17 11.33 -9.02
CA TYR A 92 -4.05 11.92 -9.78
C TYR A 92 -4.45 12.35 -11.19
N GLY A 93 -5.75 12.33 -11.49
CA GLY A 93 -6.34 12.70 -12.76
C GLY A 93 -6.13 11.64 -13.85
N PRO A 94 -7.07 11.56 -14.81
CA PRO A 94 -6.98 10.61 -15.92
C PRO A 94 -5.81 10.92 -16.88
N ALA A 95 -5.38 10.00 -17.73
CA ALA A 95 -5.88 8.63 -17.89
C ALA A 95 -4.86 7.59 -17.41
N TRP A 96 -5.21 6.85 -16.36
CA TRP A 96 -4.44 5.71 -15.85
C TRP A 96 -4.86 4.40 -16.50
N HIS A 97 -3.92 3.48 -16.63
CA HIS A 97 -4.12 2.15 -17.18
C HIS A 97 -3.52 1.15 -16.21
N CYS A 98 -4.20 0.02 -16.02
CA CYS A 98 -3.73 -1.03 -15.13
C CYS A 98 -3.84 -2.39 -15.81
N ILE A 99 -2.76 -3.17 -15.78
CA ILE A 99 -2.69 -4.54 -16.27
C ILE A 99 -2.35 -5.44 -15.08
N VAL A 100 -3.11 -6.52 -14.91
CA VAL A 100 -2.93 -7.48 -13.82
C VAL A 100 -2.93 -8.90 -14.39
N GLY A 101 -1.93 -9.70 -14.05
CA GLY A 101 -1.84 -11.08 -14.52
C GLY A 101 -0.73 -11.87 -13.82
N THR A 102 -0.69 -13.18 -14.04
CA THR A 102 0.40 -14.04 -13.53
C THR A 102 1.64 -14.03 -14.44
N SER A 103 1.48 -13.62 -15.70
CA SER A 103 2.55 -13.39 -16.66
C SER A 103 2.04 -12.49 -17.78
N PHE A 104 2.83 -11.51 -18.18
CA PHE A 104 2.60 -10.65 -19.35
C PHE A 104 3.90 -10.01 -19.82
N GLY A 105 3.95 -9.64 -21.10
CA GLY A 105 4.94 -8.71 -21.65
C GLY A 105 4.28 -7.36 -21.94
N SER A 106 5.03 -6.27 -21.80
CA SER A 106 4.52 -4.92 -22.07
C SER A 106 5.61 -4.05 -22.71
N TYR A 107 5.23 -3.29 -23.73
CA TYR A 107 6.04 -2.22 -24.31
C TYR A 107 5.14 -1.00 -24.45
N VAL A 108 5.24 -0.07 -23.48
CA VAL A 108 4.29 1.04 -23.35
C VAL A 108 5.02 2.37 -23.24
N THR A 109 4.48 3.37 -23.91
CA THR A 109 4.84 4.78 -23.69
C THR A 109 3.95 5.32 -22.59
N HIS A 110 4.55 5.94 -21.58
CA HIS A 110 3.85 6.50 -20.41
C HIS A 110 4.35 7.91 -20.13
N SER A 111 3.54 8.68 -19.41
CA SER A 111 3.92 10.00 -18.92
C SER A 111 4.94 9.85 -17.78
N SER A 112 5.95 10.72 -17.76
CA SER A 112 6.97 10.75 -16.71
C SER A 112 6.35 10.89 -15.31
N GLY A 113 6.87 10.12 -14.35
CA GLY A 113 6.40 10.10 -12.96
C GLY A 113 5.08 9.35 -12.76
N GLY A 114 4.62 8.63 -13.77
CA GLY A 114 3.31 7.99 -13.82
C GLY A 114 3.38 6.47 -13.98
N PHE A 115 4.51 5.82 -13.74
CA PHE A 115 4.74 4.40 -14.01
C PHE A 115 5.16 3.60 -12.77
N LEU A 116 4.54 2.43 -12.63
CA LEU A 116 4.82 1.46 -11.58
C LEU A 116 4.58 0.04 -12.07
N TYR A 117 5.59 -0.81 -11.91
CA TYR A 117 5.54 -2.24 -12.10
C TYR A 117 5.98 -2.96 -10.83
N PHE A 118 5.10 -3.78 -10.26
CA PHE A 118 5.37 -4.55 -9.05
C PHE A 118 4.64 -5.90 -9.08
N SER A 119 4.94 -6.74 -8.11
CA SER A 119 4.22 -8.01 -7.91
C SER A 119 3.86 -8.22 -6.45
N ILE A 120 2.72 -8.86 -6.20
CA ILE A 120 2.29 -9.40 -4.91
C ILE A 120 2.16 -10.91 -5.08
N ASP A 121 3.01 -11.67 -4.40
CA ASP A 121 3.17 -13.12 -4.60
C ASP A 121 3.40 -13.51 -6.07
N LYS A 122 2.40 -14.11 -6.71
CA LYS A 122 2.41 -14.57 -8.11
C LYS A 122 1.65 -13.63 -9.06
N VAL A 123 1.12 -12.52 -8.56
CA VAL A 123 0.37 -11.56 -9.36
C VAL A 123 1.26 -10.37 -9.67
N HIS A 124 1.37 -10.07 -10.96
CA HIS A 124 2.09 -8.94 -11.51
C HIS A 124 1.08 -7.82 -11.80
N ILE A 125 1.45 -6.59 -11.43
CA ILE A 125 0.63 -5.39 -11.60
C ILE A 125 1.47 -4.32 -12.29
N LEU A 126 1.01 -3.87 -13.45
CA LEU A 126 1.57 -2.74 -14.19
C LEU A 126 0.55 -1.60 -14.20
N LEU A 127 0.89 -0.48 -13.61
CA LEU A 127 0.06 0.72 -13.51
C LEU A 127 0.80 1.88 -14.17
N PHE A 128 0.20 2.53 -15.16
CA PHE A 128 0.84 3.63 -15.86
C PHE A 128 -0.14 4.72 -16.31
N LYS A 129 0.32 5.98 -16.32
CA LYS A 129 -0.43 7.14 -16.84
C LYS A 129 -0.05 7.42 -18.29
N THR A 130 -1.03 7.79 -19.10
CA THR A 130 -0.83 8.29 -20.47
C THR A 130 -1.25 9.75 -20.59
N THR A 131 -0.58 10.49 -21.47
CA THR A 131 -1.01 11.83 -21.87
C THR A 131 -2.24 11.70 -22.76
N VAL A 132 -3.36 12.28 -22.34
CA VAL A 132 -4.56 12.41 -23.17
C VAL A 132 -4.69 13.88 -23.52
N GLU A 133 -4.56 14.22 -24.79
CA GLU A 133 -4.88 15.57 -25.26
C GLU A 133 -6.40 15.70 -25.34
N PRO A 134 -7.02 16.66 -24.63
CA PRO A 134 -8.44 16.91 -24.77
C PRO A 134 -8.72 17.40 -26.18
N MET A 135 -9.42 16.60 -26.96
CA MET A 135 -10.01 17.04 -28.23
C MET A 135 -11.04 18.12 -27.88
N HIS A 136 -10.70 19.38 -28.15
CA HIS A 136 -11.67 20.48 -28.08
C HIS A 136 -12.55 20.35 -29.32
N ASN A 137 -13.80 19.96 -29.11
CA ASN A 137 -14.81 19.80 -30.16
C ASN A 137 -15.67 21.05 -30.27
#